data_AF-A0A3B8W5W2-F1
#
_entry.id   AF-A0A3B8W5W2-F1
#
_cell.length_a   1.000
_cell.length_b   1.000
_cell.length_c   1.000
_cell.angle_alpha   90.00
_cell.angle_beta   90.00
_cell.angle_gamma   90.00
#
_symmetry.space_group_name_H-M   'P 1'
#
loop_
_entity.id
_entity.type
_entity.pdbx_description
1 polymer ?
#
loop_
_entity_poly.entity_id
_entity_poly.type
_entity_poly.pdbx_seq_one_letter_code
_entity_poly.pdbx_strand_id
1 'polypeptide(L)'
;MTNLETGLTLMIVGMTTVFTILLFVILVGKTLISYTNKFAPLPPSPKLKSTDNKTSLSNHSPTTKQIAAITAAVQIVTKGKGRVSHIEKV
;
A
#
# COMPACT_ATOMS: atom_id res chain seq x y z
N MET A 1 47.04 -26.41 -11.49
CA MET A 1 45.76 -26.61 -10.77
C MET A 1 45.27 -25.23 -10.31
N THR A 2 44.29 -24.64 -11.00
CA THR A 2 43.71 -23.31 -10.71
C THR A 2 42.18 -23.27 -10.87
N ASN A 3 41.58 -24.38 -11.29
CA ASN A 3 40.17 -24.44 -11.67
C ASN A 3 39.21 -24.35 -10.48
N LEU A 4 39.63 -24.81 -9.29
CA LEU A 4 38.78 -24.77 -8.10
C LEU A 4 38.59 -23.35 -7.57
N GLU A 5 39.68 -22.58 -7.44
CA GLU A 5 39.65 -21.15 -7.09
C GLU A 5 38.83 -20.32 -8.09
N THR A 6 39.01 -20.62 -9.38
CA THR A 6 38.26 -19.97 -10.46
C THR A 6 36.77 -20.29 -10.38
N GLY A 7 36.42 -21.57 -10.13
CA GLY A 7 35.03 -22.00 -9.96
C GLY A 7 34.34 -21.37 -8.73
N LEU A 8 35.05 -21.29 -7.60
CA LEU A 8 34.57 -20.62 -6.38
C LEU A 8 34.27 -19.13 -6.65
N THR A 9 35.19 -18.45 -7.34
CA THR A 9 35.04 -17.04 -7.72
C THR A 9 33.83 -16.85 -8.64
N LEU A 10 33.67 -17.70 -9.66
CA LEU A 10 32.51 -17.63 -10.56
C LEU A 10 31.19 -17.85 -9.83
N MET A 11 31.15 -18.74 -8.83
CA MET A 11 29.93 -18.97 -8.05
C MET A 11 29.53 -17.73 -7.25
N ILE A 12 30.49 -17.08 -6.59
CA ILE A 12 30.26 -15.84 -5.82
C ILE A 12 29.80 -14.72 -6.74
N VAL A 13 30.46 -14.53 -7.90
CA VAL A 13 30.10 -13.51 -8.88
C VAL A 13 28.71 -13.75 -9.44
N GLY A 14 28.39 -15.00 -9.79
CA GLY A 14 27.08 -15.39 -10.31
C GLY A 14 25.97 -15.08 -9.32
N MET A 15 26.11 -15.51 -8.06
CA MET A 15 25.11 -15.28 -7.02
C MET A 15 24.97 -13.80 -6.67
N THR A 16 26.09 -13.07 -6.59
CA THR A 16 26.08 -11.63 -6.29
C THR A 16 25.35 -10.86 -7.38
N THR A 17 25.67 -11.12 -8.65
CA THR A 17 25.07 -10.41 -9.79
C THR A 17 23.57 -10.66 -9.87
N VAL A 18 23.14 -11.92 -9.72
CA VAL A 18 21.71 -12.26 -9.70
C VAL A 18 21.00 -11.56 -8.55
N PHE A 19 21.57 -11.59 -7.35
CA PHE A 19 21.00 -10.92 -6.18
C PHE A 19 20.87 -9.41 -6.39
N THR A 20 21.91 -8.75 -6.91
CA THR A 20 21.91 -7.32 -7.20
C THR A 20 20.83 -6.94 -8.22
N ILE A 21 20.69 -7.70 -9.31
CA ILE A 21 19.67 -7.43 -10.34
C ILE A 21 18.26 -7.60 -9.75
N LEU A 22 18.01 -8.67 -9.00
CA LEU A 22 16.71 -8.88 -8.34
C LEU A 22 16.35 -7.71 -7.43
N LEU A 23 17.28 -7.27 -6.59
CA LEU A 23 17.07 -6.14 -5.69
C LEU A 23 16.77 -4.84 -6.46
N PHE A 24 17.50 -4.62 -7.55
CA PHE A 24 17.31 -3.46 -8.42
C PHE A 24 15.91 -3.47 -9.06
N VAL A 25 15.49 -4.60 -9.63
CA VAL A 25 14.16 -4.76 -10.24
C VAL A 25 13.05 -4.49 -9.22
N ILE A 26 13.19 -4.95 -7.98
CA ILE A 26 12.21 -4.69 -6.91
C ILE A 26 12.16 -3.20 -6.58
N LEU A 27 13.31 -2.53 -6.45
CA LEU A 27 13.36 -1.10 -6.14
C LEU A 27 12.75 -0.27 -7.27
N VAL A 28 13.09 -0.57 -8.53
CA VAL A 28 12.53 0.09 -9.71
C VAL A 28 11.03 -0.18 -9.82
N GLY A 29 10.59 -1.42 -9.61
CA GLY A 29 9.16 -1.77 -9.62
C GLY A 29 8.38 -0.98 -8.58
N LYS A 30 8.87 -0.92 -7.33
CA LYS A 30 8.22 -0.16 -6.25
C LYS A 30 8.17 1.34 -6.53
N THR A 31 9.26 1.91 -7.04
CA THR A 31 9.32 3.33 -7.39
C THR A 31 8.40 3.66 -8.56
N LEU A 32 8.31 2.79 -9.56
CA LEU A 32 7.41 2.94 -10.70
C LEU A 32 5.93 2.85 -10.30
N ILE A 33 5.59 1.91 -9.40
CA ILE A 33 4.24 1.78 -8.84
C ILE A 33 3.88 3.04 -8.04
N SER A 34 4.80 3.56 -7.22
CA SER A 34 4.58 4.79 -6.46
C SER A 34 4.40 6.01 -7.37
N TYR A 35 5.24 6.12 -8.41
CA TYR A 35 5.17 7.21 -9.37
C TYR A 35 3.84 7.19 -10.11
N THR A 36 3.46 6.06 -10.69
CA THR A 36 2.19 5.91 -11.42
C THR A 36 0.96 6.12 -10.52
N ASN A 37 0.97 5.62 -9.28
CA ASN A 37 -0.10 5.84 -8.30
C ASN A 37 -0.25 7.33 -7.91
N LYS A 38 0.81 8.15 -8.06
CA LYS A 38 0.73 9.61 -7.88
C LYS A 38 0.05 10.31 -9.07
N PHE A 39 0.14 9.76 -10.29
CA PHE A 39 -0.50 10.35 -11.49
C PHE A 39 -1.93 9.87 -11.71
N ALA A 40 -2.25 8.64 -11.29
CA ALA A 40 -3.60 8.10 -11.28
C ALA A 40 -3.92 7.62 -9.86
N PRO A 41 -4.29 8.52 -8.94
CA PRO A 41 -4.68 8.12 -7.59
C PRO A 41 -5.93 7.24 -7.70
N LEU A 42 -5.74 5.93 -7.54
CA LEU A 42 -6.86 5.02 -7.38
C LEU A 42 -7.62 5.49 -6.12
N PRO A 43 -8.95 5.73 -6.20
CA PRO A 43 -9.75 6.06 -5.04
C PRO A 43 -9.43 5.03 -3.97
N PRO A 44 -9.17 5.44 -2.71
CA PRO A 44 -8.57 4.59 -1.70
C PRO A 44 -9.34 3.28 -1.64
N SER A 45 -8.80 2.24 -2.30
CA SER A 45 -9.32 0.91 -2.19
C SER A 45 -9.28 0.65 -0.70
N PRO A 46 -10.41 0.30 -0.05
CA PRO A 46 -10.44 0.13 1.39
C PRO A 46 -9.34 -0.87 1.67
N LYS A 47 -8.24 -0.36 2.25
CA LYS A 47 -7.03 -1.12 2.53
C LYS A 47 -7.55 -2.41 3.10
N LEU A 48 -7.30 -3.52 2.40
CA LEU A 48 -7.55 -4.83 2.94
C LEU A 48 -6.86 -4.78 4.29
N LYS A 49 -7.67 -4.61 5.33
CA LYS A 49 -7.18 -4.53 6.69
C LYS A 49 -6.68 -5.94 6.87
N SER A 50 -5.36 -6.10 6.79
CA SER A 50 -4.71 -7.27 7.34
C SER A 50 -5.39 -7.52 8.67
N THR A 51 -5.98 -8.70 8.74
CA THR A 51 -6.74 -9.24 9.85
C THR A 51 -5.81 -9.32 11.06
N ASP A 52 -5.61 -8.19 11.73
CA ASP A 52 -5.17 -8.15 13.11
C ASP A 52 -6.42 -7.99 13.97
N ASN A 53 -6.92 -9.14 14.38
CA ASN A 53 -7.68 -9.39 15.59
C ASN A 53 -8.00 -8.15 16.43
N LYS A 54 -9.20 -7.60 16.26
CA LYS A 54 -9.95 -7.01 17.38
C LYS A 54 -11.42 -7.33 17.26
N THR A 55 -11.77 -8.39 17.97
CA THR A 55 -13.05 -8.61 18.63
C THR A 55 -13.56 -7.33 19.31
N SER A 56 -14.74 -6.86 18.90
CA SER A 56 -15.71 -6.14 19.74
C SER A 56 -16.96 -5.95 18.89
N LEU A 57 -17.94 -6.84 19.05
CA LEU A 57 -19.13 -6.62 19.87
C LEU A 57 -19.90 -5.35 19.48
N SER A 58 -21.12 -5.61 19.00
CA SER A 58 -22.35 -4.84 19.25
C SER A 58 -22.19 -3.34 19.49
N ASN A 59 -22.60 -2.54 18.51
CA ASN A 59 -23.71 -1.60 18.67
C ASN A 59 -23.90 -0.86 17.33
N HIS A 60 -25.16 -0.73 16.93
CA HIS A 60 -25.58 -0.11 15.67
C HIS A 60 -25.39 1.41 15.72
N SER A 61 -24.14 1.85 15.77
CA SER A 61 -23.70 3.23 15.58
C SER A 61 -22.85 3.26 14.32
N PRO A 62 -22.94 4.30 13.47
CA PRO A 62 -22.10 4.41 12.30
C PRO A 62 -20.65 4.27 12.75
N THR A 63 -20.00 3.20 12.29
CA THR A 63 -18.61 2.92 12.65
C THR A 63 -17.78 4.16 12.30
N THR A 64 -16.72 4.45 13.06
CA THR A 64 -15.82 5.59 12.78
C THR A 64 -15.35 5.63 11.31
N LYS A 65 -15.29 4.46 10.67
CA LYS A 65 -15.02 4.32 9.23
C LYS A 65 -16.13 4.91 8.34
N GLN A 66 -17.41 4.66 8.65
CA GLN A 66 -18.55 5.19 7.90
C GLN A 66 -18.62 6.71 8.01
N ILE A 67 -18.44 7.27 9.22
CA ILE A 67 -18.41 8.72 9.44
C ILE A 67 -17.26 9.37 8.66
N ALA A 68 -16.07 8.76 8.68
CA ALA A 68 -14.91 9.25 7.94
C ALA A 68 -15.13 9.21 6.42
N ALA A 69 -15.74 8.14 5.90
CA ALA A 69 -16.05 8.03 4.48
C ALA A 69 -17.07 9.08 4.03
N ILE A 70 -18.12 9.31 4.82
CA ILE A 70 -19.14 10.34 4.53
C ILE A 70 -18.49 11.73 4.55
N THR A 71 -17.66 12.02 5.56
CA THR A 71 -16.97 13.32 5.66
C THR A 71 -16.03 13.56 4.48
N ALA A 72 -15.28 12.54 4.06
CA ALA A 72 -14.39 12.63 2.91
C ALA A 72 -15.18 12.87 1.61
N ALA A 73 -16.28 12.14 1.40
CA ALA A 73 -17.16 12.34 0.25
C ALA A 73 -17.72 13.77 0.21
N VAL A 74 -18.19 14.29 1.34
CA VAL A 74 -18.70 15.67 1.45
C VAL A 74 -17.60 16.68 1.16
N GLN A 75 -16.38 16.49 1.67
CA GLN A 75 -15.26 17.40 1.36
C GLN A 75 -14.91 17.41 -0.13
N ILE A 76 -14.93 16.26 -0.80
CA ILE A 76 -14.67 16.14 -2.24
C ILE A 76 -15.73 16.88 -3.05
N VAL A 77 -17.02 16.61 -2.77
CA VAL A 77 -18.14 17.20 -3.50
C VAL A 77 -18.24 18.71 -3.25
N THR A 78 -17.99 19.14 -2.02
CA THR A 78 -18.11 20.55 -1.62
C THR A 78 -16.81 21.34 -1.82
N LYS A 79 -15.77 20.74 -2.42
CA LYS A 79 -14.44 21.35 -2.58
C LYS A 79 -13.91 21.96 -1.28
N GLY A 80 -14.16 21.29 -0.16
CA GLY A 80 -13.72 21.71 1.19
C GLY A 80 -14.59 22.75 1.90
N LYS A 81 -15.74 23.15 1.34
CA LYS A 81 -16.63 24.16 1.97
C LYS A 81 -17.69 23.57 2.91
N GLY A 82 -18.04 22.29 2.77
CA GLY A 82 -19.07 21.63 3.57
C GLY A 82 -18.50 20.83 4.74
N ARG A 83 -19.26 20.76 5.85
CA ARG A 83 -18.95 19.94 7.04
C ARG A 83 -20.18 19.13 7.44
N VAL A 84 -19.96 17.92 7.96
CA VAL A 84 -21.03 17.04 8.44
C VAL A 84 -21.43 17.48 9.86
N SER A 85 -22.67 17.92 10.05
CA SER A 85 -23.20 18.38 11.34
C SER A 85 -23.98 17.30 12.09
N HIS A 86 -24.75 16.49 11.38
CA HIS A 86 -25.56 15.42 11.96
C HIS A 86 -25.65 14.24 10.98
N ILE A 87 -25.64 13.02 11.50
CA ILE A 87 -25.77 11.79 10.72
C ILE A 87 -26.90 10.99 11.36
N GLU A 88 -28.03 10.94 10.66
CA GLU A 88 -29.16 10.09 11.02
C GLU A 88 -29.32 9.02 9.96
N LYS A 89 -29.69 7.82 10.41
CA LYS A 89 -29.99 6.70 9.52
C LYS A 89 -31.48 6.74 9.20
N VAL A 90 -31.80 6.87 7.91
CA VAL A 90 -33.16 6.70 7.38
C VAL A 90 -33.59 5.24 7.37
#